data_AF-A0A059E009-F1
#
_entry.id   AF-A0A059E009-F1
#
_cell.length_a   1.000
_cell.length_b   1.000
_cell.length_c   1.000
_cell.angle_alpha   90.00
_cell.angle_beta   90.00
_cell.angle_gamma   90.00
#
_symmetry.space_group_name_H-M   'P 1'
#
loop_
_entity.id
_entity.type
_entity.pdbx_description
1 polymer ?
#
loop_
_entity_poly.entity_id
_entity_poly.type
_entity_poly.pdbx_seq_one_letter_code
_entity_poly.pdbx_strand_id
1 'polypeptide(L)'
;MGRNIAALLAGLVFGLGLTISEMVNPAKVLAFLDLFGNWDPSLAFVMGGALIVTAIGYRLAWTRPKPVFAERFQVPGNRQVDTKLALGAILFGIGWGGLSKEPALRRRILELRLRK
;
A
#
# COMPACT_ATOMS: atom_id res chain seq x y z
N MET A 1 -2.21 22.01 17.82
CA MET A 1 -1.05 22.09 16.89
C MET A 1 -0.30 20.76 16.77
N GLY A 2 0.10 20.10 17.87
CA GLY A 2 0.92 18.87 17.84
C GLY A 2 0.38 17.73 16.96
N ARG A 3 -0.94 17.52 16.92
CA ARG A 3 -1.58 16.52 16.04
C ARG A 3 -1.25 16.71 14.55
N ASN A 4 -1.30 17.95 14.06
CA ASN A 4 -1.08 18.25 12.64
C ASN A 4 0.40 18.10 12.27
N ILE A 5 1.31 18.49 13.16
CA ILE A 5 2.75 18.28 12.98
C ILE A 5 3.07 16.79 12.96
N ALA A 6 2.54 16.01 13.90
CA ALA A 6 2.70 14.57 13.91
C ALA A 6 2.14 13.89 12.64
N ALA A 7 0.98 14.34 12.15
CA ALA A 7 0.40 13.84 10.91
C ALA A 7 1.27 14.18 9.69
N LEU A 8 1.83 15.38 9.62
CA LEU A 8 2.76 15.78 8.56
C LEU A 8 4.03 14.94 8.56
N LEU A 9 4.65 14.77 9.73
CA LEU A 9 5.85 13.94 9.88
C LEU A 9 5.58 12.48 9.51
N ALA A 10 4.45 11.92 9.96
CA ALA A 10 4.04 10.57 9.59
C ALA A 10 3.83 10.44 8.07
N GLY A 11 3.18 11.42 7.44
CA GLY A 11 2.99 11.46 5.98
C GLY A 11 4.31 11.56 5.21
N LEU A 12 5.26 12.36 5.68
CA LEU A 12 6.60 12.47 5.09
C LEU A 12 7.38 11.16 5.20
N VAL A 13 7.42 10.55 6.39
CA VAL A 13 8.08 9.26 6.61
C VAL A 13 7.46 8.17 5.73
N PHE A 14 6.13 8.14 5.64
CA PHE A 14 5.41 7.20 4.79
C PHE A 14 5.72 7.40 3.30
N GLY A 15 5.63 8.64 2.80
CA GLY A 15 5.93 8.96 1.41
C GLY A 15 7.39 8.65 1.04
N LEU A 16 8.34 9.00 1.90
CA LEU A 16 9.75 8.65 1.72
C LEU A 16 9.95 7.13 1.70
N GLY A 17 9.31 6.40 2.61
CA GLY A 17 9.34 4.95 2.65
C GLY A 17 8.80 4.31 1.37
N LEU A 18 7.69 4.83 0.82
CA LEU A 18 7.12 4.35 -0.45
C LEU A 18 8.07 4.56 -1.64
N THR A 19 8.74 5.71 -1.70
CA THR A 19 9.71 5.99 -2.77
C THR A 19 10.96 5.13 -2.64
N ILE A 20 11.56 5.05 -1.45
CA ILE A 20 12.79 4.27 -1.21
C ILE A 20 12.56 2.77 -1.43
N SER A 21 11.37 2.28 -1.09
CA SER A 21 11.02 0.86 -1.27
C SER A 21 10.57 0.50 -2.70
N GLU A 22 10.53 1.45 -3.63
CA GLU A 22 10.01 1.26 -4.99
C GLU A 22 8.54 0.80 -5.04
N MET A 23 7.77 0.96 -3.95
CA MET A 23 6.34 0.61 -3.93
C MET A 23 5.47 1.49 -4.83
N VAL A 24 5.98 2.67 -5.19
CA VAL A 24 5.37 3.56 -6.19
C VAL A 24 5.51 3.02 -7.62
N ASN A 25 6.41 2.05 -7.85
CA ASN A 25 6.68 1.49 -9.15
C ASN A 25 5.76 0.28 -9.42
N PRO A 26 4.79 0.38 -10.34
CA PRO A 26 3.85 -0.71 -10.59
C PRO A 26 4.54 -1.96 -11.14
N ALA A 27 5.67 -1.83 -11.84
CA ALA A 27 6.42 -2.97 -12.34
C ALA A 27 6.98 -3.83 -11.20
N LYS A 28 7.42 -3.21 -10.10
CA LYS A 28 7.94 -3.91 -8.92
C LYS A 28 6.84 -4.72 -8.23
N VAL A 29 5.65 -4.12 -8.10
CA VAL A 29 4.48 -4.79 -7.52
C VAL A 29 4.01 -5.95 -8.40
N LEU A 30 3.98 -5.77 -9.72
CA LEU A 30 3.60 -6.84 -10.65
C LEU A 30 4.62 -7.99 -10.64
N ALA A 31 5.93 -7.70 -10.62
CA ALA A 31 6.97 -8.73 -10.52
C ALA A 31 6.89 -9.52 -9.21
N PHE A 32 6.47 -8.90 -8.11
CA PHE A 32 6.21 -9.60 -6.85
C PHE A 32 4.99 -10.53 -6.92
N LEU A 33 3.95 -10.17 -7.70
CA LEU A 33 2.75 -11.00 -7.88
C LEU A 33 2.93 -12.11 -8.94
N ASP A 34 3.95 -12.01 -9.79
CA ASP A 34 4.24 -12.96 -10.87
C ASP A 34 4.96 -14.23 -10.37
N LEU A 35 4.29 -15.00 -9.52
CA LEU A 35 4.84 -16.22 -8.89
C LEU A 35 5.23 -17.32 -9.88
N PHE A 36 4.64 -17.32 -11.09
CA PHE A 36 4.88 -18.34 -12.12
C PHE A 36 5.81 -17.86 -13.24
N GLY A 37 6.26 -16.61 -13.20
CA GLY A 37 7.13 -15.99 -14.19
C GLY A 37 8.42 -15.48 -13.58
N ASN A 38 8.72 -14.19 -13.78
CA ASN A 38 9.95 -13.58 -13.28
C ASN A 38 9.74 -13.01 -11.88
N TRP A 39 9.50 -13.90 -10.92
CA TRP A 39 9.14 -13.52 -9.56
C TRP A 39 10.27 -12.76 -8.84
N ASP A 40 9.95 -11.56 -8.35
CA ASP A 40 10.87 -10.72 -7.56
C ASP A 40 10.42 -10.67 -6.09
N PRO A 41 11.08 -11.42 -5.18
CA PRO A 41 10.67 -11.49 -3.78
C PRO A 41 11.10 -10.28 -2.96
N SER A 42 11.82 -9.29 -3.51
CA SER A 42 12.38 -8.21 -2.69
C SER A 42 11.30 -7.37 -2.00
N LEU A 43 10.10 -7.30 -2.58
CA LEU A 43 8.96 -6.60 -1.99
C LEU A 43 8.45 -7.30 -0.72
N ALA A 44 8.64 -8.61 -0.58
CA ALA A 44 8.25 -9.37 0.60
C ALA A 44 9.00 -8.90 1.85
N PHE A 45 10.28 -8.51 1.72
CA PHE A 45 11.07 -7.97 2.83
C PHE A 45 10.52 -6.63 3.32
N VAL A 46 10.09 -5.77 2.39
CA VAL A 46 9.45 -4.50 2.71
C VAL A 46 8.12 -4.74 3.43
N MET A 47 7.28 -5.61 2.87
CA MET A 47 5.97 -5.93 3.46
C MET A 47 6.11 -6.58 4.84
N GLY A 48 7.00 -7.57 4.97
CA GLY A 48 7.27 -8.25 6.24
C GLY A 48 7.82 -7.31 7.30
N GLY A 49 8.81 -6.49 6.95
CA GLY A 49 9.36 -5.47 7.85
C GLY A 49 8.28 -4.46 8.29
N ALA A 50 7.47 -3.96 7.36
CA ALA A 50 6.37 -3.05 7.66
C ALA A 50 5.33 -3.68 8.59
N LEU A 51 4.97 -4.95 8.37
CA LEU A 51 4.04 -5.70 9.22
C LEU A 51 4.58 -5.87 10.64
N ILE A 52 5.86 -6.25 10.79
CA ILE A 52 6.50 -6.41 12.11
C ILE A 52 6.53 -5.08 12.87
N VAL A 53 6.99 -4.00 12.22
CA VAL A 53 7.04 -2.66 12.82
C VAL A 53 5.64 -2.20 13.23
N THR A 54 4.63 -2.43 12.38
CA THR A 54 3.23 -2.08 12.67
C THR A 54 2.69 -2.90 13.84
N ALA A 55 2.95 -4.21 13.88
CA ALA A 55 2.51 -5.09 14.96
C ALA A 55 3.08 -4.65 16.32
N ILE A 56 4.38 -4.35 16.37
CA ILE A 56 5.04 -3.81 17.57
C ILE A 56 4.45 -2.44 17.93
N GLY A 57 4.27 -1.56 16.93
CA GLY A 57 3.68 -0.23 17.12
C GLY A 57 2.28 -0.30 17.73
N TYR A 58 1.42 -1.18 17.23
CA TYR A 58 0.09 -1.42 17.80
C TYR A 58 0.17 -2.05 19.19
N ARG A 59 1.04 -3.04 19.41
CA ARG A 59 1.22 -3.61 20.76
C ARG A 59 1.55 -2.51 21.77
N LEU A 60 2.44 -1.59 21.41
CA LEU A 60 2.90 -0.49 22.26
C LEU A 60 1.89 0.67 22.36
N ALA A 61 1.06 0.88 21.35
CA ALA A 61 -0.01 1.87 21.41
C ALA A 61 -1.15 1.38 22.32
N TRP A 62 -1.46 0.08 22.33
CA TRP A 62 -2.55 -0.49 23.13
C TRP A 62 -2.19 -0.66 24.60
N THR A 63 -0.91 -0.53 24.98
CA THR A 63 -0.54 -0.41 26.40
C THR A 63 -0.90 0.95 26.99
N ARG A 64 -1.23 1.94 26.15
CA ARG A 64 -1.63 3.29 26.60
C ARG A 64 -3.16 3.39 26.71
N PRO A 65 -3.68 4.10 27.73
CA PRO A 65 -5.13 4.30 27.88
C PRO A 65 -5.72 5.21 26.80
N LYS A 66 -4.91 6.11 26.21
CA LYS A 66 -5.33 7.04 25.16
C LYS A 66 -4.18 7.39 24.21
N PRO A 67 -4.46 7.87 22.98
CA PRO A 67 -3.45 8.39 22.08
C PRO A 67 -2.73 9.62 22.67
N VAL A 68 -1.51 9.89 22.19
CA VAL A 68 -0.70 11.04 22.67
C VAL A 68 -1.30 12.38 22.25
N PHE A 69 -1.87 12.46 21.04
CA PHE A 69 -2.38 13.71 20.45
C PHE A 69 -3.91 13.73 20.26
N ALA A 70 -4.64 12.83 20.92
CA ALA A 70 -6.10 12.76 20.87
C ALA A 70 -6.69 12.24 22.19
N GLU A 71 -7.96 12.50 22.44
CA GLU A 71 -8.63 12.16 23.71
C GLU A 71 -8.96 10.67 23.84
N ARG A 72 -9.21 10.00 22.70
CA ARG A 72 -9.54 8.57 22.65
C ARG A 72 -9.11 7.93 21.34
N PHE A 73 -8.90 6.62 21.35
CA PHE A 73 -8.73 5.84 20.12
C PHE A 73 -10.04 5.81 19.34
N GLN A 74 -9.97 6.01 18.02
CA GLN A 74 -11.11 5.91 17.10
C GLN A 74 -11.07 4.56 16.39
N VAL A 75 -11.45 3.49 17.09
CA VAL A 75 -11.48 2.14 16.51
C VAL A 75 -12.89 1.85 16.00
N PRO A 76 -13.08 1.43 14.73
CA PRO A 76 -14.37 1.02 14.22
C PRO A 76 -14.97 -0.13 15.05
N GLY A 77 -16.23 0.02 15.46
CA GLY A 77 -16.95 -1.03 16.20
C GLY A 77 -17.47 -2.16 15.31
N ASN A 78 -17.67 -1.90 14.01
CA ASN A 78 -18.13 -2.91 13.06
C ASN A 78 -16.95 -3.80 12.62
N ARG A 79 -17.07 -5.10 12.89
CA ARG A 79 -16.11 -6.13 12.48
C ARG A 79 -16.68 -7.10 11.44
N GLN A 80 -17.91 -6.88 11.00
CA GLN A 80 -18.54 -7.74 10.01
C GLN A 80 -18.07 -7.37 8.61
N VAL A 81 -17.62 -8.37 7.86
CA VAL A 81 -17.35 -8.23 6.43
C VAL A 81 -18.70 -8.35 5.72
N ASP A 82 -19.25 -7.22 5.29
CA ASP A 82 -20.50 -7.19 4.54
C ASP A 82 -20.26 -7.28 3.03
N THR A 83 -21.33 -7.60 2.29
CA THR A 83 -21.28 -7.72 0.83
C THR A 83 -20.86 -6.41 0.14
N LYS A 84 -21.18 -5.26 0.73
CA LYS A 84 -20.81 -3.95 0.16
C LYS A 84 -19.30 -3.73 0.25
N LEU A 85 -18.67 -4.08 1.37
CA LEU A 85 -17.23 -4.05 1.57
C LEU A 85 -16.53 -5.03 0.64
N ALA A 86 -17.04 -6.25 0.52
CA ALA A 86 -16.47 -7.26 -0.37
C ALA A 86 -16.51 -6.81 -1.84
N LEU A 87 -17.68 -6.34 -2.31
CA LEU A 87 -17.82 -5.81 -3.67
C LEU A 87 -16.95 -4.58 -3.90
N GLY A 88 -16.91 -3.65 -2.94
CA GLY A 88 -16.06 -2.47 -3.00
C GLY A 88 -14.56 -2.83 -3.10
N ALA A 89 -14.10 -3.80 -2.32
CA ALA A 89 -12.72 -4.26 -2.36
C ALA A 89 -12.36 -4.92 -3.70
N ILE A 90 -13.27 -5.73 -4.26
CA ILE A 90 -13.09 -6.35 -5.58
C ILE A 90 -13.01 -5.29 -6.68
N LEU A 91 -13.97 -4.36 -6.73
CA LEU A 91 -13.99 -3.29 -7.73
C LEU A 91 -12.76 -2.38 -7.61
N PHE A 92 -12.35 -2.05 -6.39
CA PHE A 92 -11.13 -1.29 -6.12
C PHE A 92 -9.89 -2.03 -6.63
N GLY A 93 -9.76 -3.33 -6.32
CA GLY A 93 -8.64 -4.15 -6.78
C GLY A 93 -8.56 -4.25 -8.31
N ILE A 94 -9.71 -4.43 -8.98
CA ILE A 94 -9.80 -4.44 -10.45
C ILE A 94 -9.36 -3.08 -11.02
N GLY A 95 -9.85 -1.97 -10.47
CA GLY A 95 -9.49 -0.62 -10.91
C GLY A 95 -8.00 -0.32 -10.73
N TRP A 96 -7.44 -0.67 -9.58
CA TRP A 96 -6.03 -0.46 -9.26
C TRP A 96 -5.09 -1.32 -10.13
N GLY A 97 -5.43 -2.60 -10.32
CA GLY A 97 -4.66 -3.52 -11.17
C GLY A 97 -4.83 -3.26 -12.67
N GLY A 98 -5.95 -2.67 -13.08
CA GLY A 98 -6.21 -2.27 -14.46
C GLY A 98 -5.40 -1.06 -14.91
N LEU A 99 -5.30 -0.03 -14.06
CA LEU A 99 -4.54 1.20 -14.35
C LEU A 99 -3.04 0.95 -14.59
N SER A 100 -2.49 -0.10 -13.99
CA SER A 100 -1.06 -0.42 -14.05
C SER A 100 -0.61 -1.06 -15.38
N LYS A 101 -1.53 -1.50 -16.25
CA LYS A 101 -1.18 -2.12 -17.54
C LYS A 101 -0.95 -1.12 -18.68
N GLU A 102 -1.40 0.12 -18.54
CA GLU A 102 -1.42 1.11 -19.62
C GLU A 102 -0.03 1.55 -20.15
N PRO A 103 1.03 1.67 -19.33
CA PRO A 103 2.36 2.01 -19.83
C PRO A 103 2.97 0.92 -20.73
N ALA A 104 2.71 -0.35 -20.43
CA ALA A 104 3.25 -1.49 -21.17
C ALA A 104 2.53 -1.68 -22.52
N LEU A 105 1.20 -1.53 -22.53
CA LEU A 105 0.40 -1.59 -23.75
C LEU A 105 0.74 -0.42 -24.69
N ARG A 106 0.92 0.79 -24.15
CA ARG A 106 1.34 1.97 -24.91
C ARG A 106 2.71 1.78 -25.56
N ARG A 107 3.71 1.22 -24.85
CA ARG A 107 5.04 0.93 -25.42
C ARG A 107 4.94 -0.08 -26.56
N ARG A 108 4.17 -1.15 -26.39
CA ARG A 108 4.05 -2.20 -27.42
C ARG A 108 3.34 -1.71 -28.68
N ILE A 109 2.36 -0.81 -28.54
CA ILE A 109 1.72 -0.14 -29.69
C ILE A 109 2.70 0.80 -30.40
N LEU A 110 3.52 1.54 -29.65
CA LEU A 110 4.55 2.42 -30.22
C LEU A 110 5.63 1.65 -30.99
N GLU A 111 6.10 0.52 -30.47
CA GLU A 111 7.06 -0.34 -31.16
C GLU A 111 6.49 -0.95 -32.44
N LEU A 112 5.22 -1.39 -32.42
CA LEU A 112 4.53 -1.85 -33.61
C LEU A 112 4.29 -0.74 -34.65
N ARG A 113 4.21 0.52 -34.20
CA ARG A 113 4.09 1.68 -35.08
C ARG A 113 5.43 2.15 -35.66
N LEU A 114 6.53 1.95 -34.94
CA LEU A 114 7.89 2.28 -35.40
C LEU A 114 8.53 1.17 -36.26
N ARG A 115 7.99 -0.05 -36.22
CA ARG A 115 8.39 -1.18 -37.10
C ARG A 115 7.67 -1.22 -38.45
N LYS A 116 6.74 -0.31 -38.71
CA LYS A 116 6.14 -0.06 -40.04
C LYS A 116 6.73 1.21 -40.62
#